data_AF-A0A4Z2BIH7-F1
#
_entry.id   AF-A0A4Z2BIH7-F1
#
_cell.length_a   1.000
_cell.length_b   1.000
_cell.length_c   1.000
_cell.angle_alpha   90.00
_cell.angle_beta   90.00
_cell.angle_gamma   90.00
#
_symmetry.space_group_name_H-M   'P 1'
#
loop_
_entity.id
_entity.type
_entity.pdbx_description
1 polymer ?
#
loop_
_entity_poly.entity_id
_entity_poly.type
_entity_poly.pdbx_seq_one_letter_code
_entity_poly.pdbx_strand_id
1 'polypeptide(L)'
;MVTLKRADADEEYDSESREKMRDLISKKLQKEKTEKSTERGEEEREKKISRSDELRKEVRQLKKELQAIKQRKEESSKPAEDPVKEEKKPSSEAVAEYLEGRKQYDGLRKQKQKGSNREQQTLALLNSFKTKLTSAIADAPEEAVEDDDEEDDDKGWMGHILQFDEQSRKVKDANMHDEDTFEIYDPRNPVNKRRREESKKILKEKKAKR
;
A
#
# COMPACT_ATOMS: atom_id res chain seq x y z
N MET A 1 20.79 -45.17 14.26
CA MET A 1 20.69 -43.72 13.92
C MET A 1 19.58 -43.12 14.75
N VAL A 2 19.92 -42.08 15.51
CA VAL A 2 19.09 -41.46 16.55
C VAL A 2 18.06 -40.54 15.90
N THR A 3 16.79 -40.69 16.27
CA THR A 3 15.69 -39.78 15.89
C THR A 3 15.71 -38.54 16.79
N LEU A 4 16.08 -37.39 16.21
CA LEU A 4 16.04 -36.11 16.90
C LEU A 4 14.62 -35.52 16.83
N LYS A 5 13.96 -35.49 17.99
CA LYS A 5 12.67 -34.83 18.23
C LYS A 5 12.91 -33.32 18.32
N ARG A 6 12.34 -32.54 17.41
CA ARG A 6 12.35 -31.07 17.45
C ARG A 6 11.25 -30.65 18.44
N ALA A 7 11.63 -29.94 19.50
CA ALA A 7 10.70 -29.43 20.49
C ALA A 7 10.01 -28.17 19.96
N ASP A 8 8.70 -28.26 19.73
CA ASP A 8 7.79 -27.12 19.58
C ASP A 8 7.55 -26.52 20.96
N ALA A 9 8.26 -25.45 21.29
CA ALA A 9 8.07 -24.72 22.54
C ALA A 9 8.50 -23.26 22.34
N ASP A 10 7.74 -22.47 21.56
CA ASP A 10 7.90 -21.00 21.58
C ASP A 10 6.73 -20.17 20.99
N GLU A 11 5.52 -20.73 20.82
CA GLU A 11 4.38 -19.96 20.24
C GLU A 11 3.36 -19.40 21.25
N GLU A 12 3.55 -19.57 22.56
CA GLU A 12 2.52 -19.18 23.55
C GLU A 12 2.76 -17.81 24.24
N TYR A 13 3.92 -17.17 24.04
CA TYR A 13 4.31 -16.01 24.85
C TYR A 13 3.81 -14.62 24.38
N ASP A 14 3.15 -14.48 23.22
CA ASP A 14 2.80 -13.15 22.67
C ASP A 14 1.30 -12.80 22.65
N SER A 15 0.40 -13.68 23.12
CA SER A 15 -1.05 -13.39 23.06
C SER A 15 -1.48 -12.27 24.02
N GLU A 16 -0.98 -12.29 25.27
CA GLU A 16 -1.36 -11.30 26.28
C GLU A 16 -0.82 -9.89 25.97
N SER A 17 0.39 -9.79 25.42
CA SER A 17 1.02 -8.52 25.05
C SER A 17 0.21 -7.83 23.95
N ARG A 18 -0.22 -8.63 22.97
CA ARG A 18 -1.04 -8.17 21.84
C ARG A 18 -2.44 -7.73 22.27
N GLU A 19 -3.05 -8.41 23.23
CA GLU A 19 -4.36 -8.03 23.78
C GLU A 19 -4.28 -6.72 24.56
N LYS A 20 -3.27 -6.54 25.41
CA LYS A 20 -3.00 -5.29 26.13
C LYS A 20 -2.80 -4.11 25.18
N MET A 21 -2.11 -4.33 24.05
CA MET A 21 -1.92 -3.29 23.03
C MET A 21 -3.24 -2.91 22.34
N ARG A 22 -4.10 -3.89 22.03
CA ARG A 22 -5.42 -3.62 21.45
C ARG A 22 -6.33 -2.82 22.39
N ASP A 23 -6.28 -3.11 23.68
CA ASP A 23 -7.06 -2.39 24.70
C ASP A 23 -6.60 -0.95 24.89
N LEU A 24 -5.29 -0.69 24.80
CA LEU A 24 -4.75 0.68 24.87
C LEU A 24 -5.17 1.50 23.63
N ILE A 25 -5.15 0.88 22.45
CA ILE A 25 -5.57 1.52 21.19
C ILE A 25 -7.07 1.84 21.23
N SER A 26 -7.91 0.89 21.68
CA SER A 26 -9.37 1.09 21.75
C SER A 26 -9.75 2.19 22.76
N LYS A 27 -9.09 2.24 23.93
CA LYS A 27 -9.31 3.30 24.93
C LYS A 27 -8.90 4.69 24.42
N LYS A 28 -7.78 4.80 23.69
CA LYS A 28 -7.35 6.08 23.09
C LYS A 28 -8.33 6.56 22.02
N LEU A 29 -8.81 5.68 21.15
CA LEU A 29 -9.78 6.01 20.09
C LEU A 29 -11.16 6.42 20.64
N GLN A 30 -11.61 5.79 21.73
CA GLN A 30 -12.87 6.17 22.37
C GLN A 30 -12.77 7.53 23.07
N LYS A 31 -11.66 7.81 23.78
CA LYS A 31 -11.46 9.09 24.49
C LYS A 31 -11.47 10.30 23.55
N GLU A 32 -10.86 10.17 22.36
CA GLU A 32 -10.85 11.23 21.34
C GLU A 32 -12.23 11.49 20.72
N LYS A 33 -13.13 10.49 20.74
CA LYS A 33 -14.46 10.57 20.13
C LYS A 33 -15.48 11.25 21.04
N THR A 34 -15.35 11.09 22.36
CA THR A 34 -16.30 11.65 23.33
C THR A 34 -16.13 13.16 23.53
N GLU A 35 -14.90 13.68 23.38
CA GLU A 35 -14.61 15.12 23.57
C GLU A 35 -15.06 16.00 22.39
N LYS A 36 -15.35 15.43 21.22
CA LYS A 36 -15.66 16.19 19.99
C LYS A 36 -17.15 16.26 19.62
N SER A 37 -18.05 15.61 20.36
CA SER A 37 -19.40 15.28 19.85
C SER A 37 -20.61 15.78 20.63
N THR A 38 -20.48 16.72 21.57
CA THR A 38 -21.61 17.05 22.47
C THR A 38 -22.56 18.16 21.99
N GLU A 39 -22.21 19.00 21.01
CA GLU A 39 -23.16 20.07 20.56
C GLU A 39 -23.48 20.07 19.05
N ARG A 40 -22.65 19.47 18.20
CA ARG A 40 -22.88 19.42 16.73
C ARG A 40 -23.54 18.12 16.24
N GLY A 41 -23.94 17.25 17.17
CA GLY A 41 -24.35 15.88 16.88
C GLY A 41 -25.85 15.65 16.69
N GLU A 42 -26.73 16.50 17.23
CA GLU A 42 -28.17 16.24 17.27
C GLU A 42 -28.86 16.53 15.92
N GLU A 43 -28.62 17.71 15.32
CA GLU A 43 -29.17 18.02 13.99
C GLU A 43 -28.65 17.08 12.88
N GLU A 44 -27.40 16.62 12.99
CA GLU A 44 -26.84 15.68 12.02
C GLU A 44 -27.48 14.29 12.15
N ARG A 45 -27.85 13.87 13.36
CA ARG A 45 -28.51 12.58 13.59
C ARG A 45 -29.92 12.57 13.02
N GLU A 46 -30.69 13.65 13.19
CA GLU A 46 -32.04 13.75 12.62
C GLU A 46 -32.04 13.76 11.09
N LYS A 47 -31.13 14.52 10.46
CA LYS A 47 -30.94 14.53 9.01
C LYS A 47 -30.48 13.16 8.48
N LYS A 48 -29.64 12.44 9.23
CA LYS A 48 -29.21 11.06 8.91
C LYS A 48 -30.34 10.04 9.03
N ILE A 49 -31.22 10.17 10.03
CA ILE A 49 -32.39 9.31 10.20
C ILE A 49 -33.36 9.53 9.02
N SER A 50 -33.67 10.80 8.70
CA SER A 50 -34.52 11.17 7.55
C SER A 50 -34.00 10.62 6.22
N ARG A 51 -32.71 10.78 5.93
CA ARG A 51 -32.08 10.22 4.73
C ARG A 51 -32.12 8.69 4.72
N SER A 52 -31.94 8.05 5.87
CA SER A 52 -32.00 6.59 5.97
C SER A 52 -33.41 6.03 5.72
N ASP A 53 -34.45 6.78 6.11
CA ASP A 53 -35.85 6.40 5.86
C ASP A 53 -36.25 6.61 4.41
N GLU A 54 -35.76 7.65 3.74
CA GLU A 54 -35.88 7.81 2.28
C GLU A 54 -35.24 6.66 1.52
N LEU A 55 -34.00 6.30 1.87
CA LEU A 55 -33.31 5.15 1.26
C LEU A 55 -34.07 3.83 1.50
N ARG A 56 -34.67 3.64 2.67
CA ARG A 56 -35.52 2.45 2.95
C ARG A 56 -36.78 2.43 2.09
N LYS A 57 -37.38 3.60 1.80
CA LYS A 57 -38.55 3.72 0.90
C LYS A 57 -38.16 3.42 -0.54
N GLU A 58 -37.04 3.97 -1.02
CA GLU A 58 -36.50 3.70 -2.36
C GLU A 58 -36.18 2.21 -2.56
N VAL A 59 -35.52 1.58 -1.59
CA VAL A 59 -35.23 0.13 -1.64
C VAL A 59 -36.52 -0.69 -1.73
N ARG A 60 -37.58 -0.30 -1.00
CA ARG A 60 -38.88 -0.97 -1.08
C ARG A 60 -39.55 -0.76 -2.44
N GLN A 61 -39.45 0.43 -3.01
CA GLN A 61 -39.96 0.74 -4.35
C GLN A 61 -39.22 -0.08 -5.42
N LEU A 62 -37.89 -0.02 -5.45
CA LEU A 62 -37.07 -0.80 -6.37
C LEU A 62 -37.30 -2.30 -6.25
N LYS A 63 -37.48 -2.82 -5.03
CA LYS A 63 -37.82 -4.23 -4.84
C LYS A 63 -39.17 -4.60 -5.47
N LYS A 64 -40.19 -3.74 -5.34
CA LYS A 64 -41.49 -3.93 -5.99
C LYS A 64 -41.39 -3.84 -7.50
N GLU A 65 -40.63 -2.88 -8.02
CA GLU A 65 -40.39 -2.73 -9.46
C GLU A 65 -39.66 -3.92 -10.06
N LEU A 66 -38.60 -4.42 -9.41
CA LEU A 66 -37.88 -5.62 -9.85
C LEU A 66 -38.77 -6.87 -9.84
N GLN A 67 -39.62 -7.00 -8.82
CA GLN A 67 -40.60 -8.09 -8.77
C GLN A 67 -41.66 -7.96 -9.87
N ALA A 68 -42.17 -6.75 -10.13
CA ALA A 68 -43.12 -6.49 -11.21
C ALA A 68 -42.50 -6.72 -12.60
N ILE A 69 -41.24 -6.32 -12.81
CA ILE A 69 -40.48 -6.60 -14.04
C ILE A 69 -40.28 -8.12 -14.20
N LYS A 70 -39.94 -8.83 -13.13
CA LYS A 70 -39.79 -10.29 -13.16
C LYS A 70 -41.11 -10.97 -13.53
N GLN A 71 -42.22 -10.55 -12.92
CA GLN A 71 -43.56 -11.08 -13.22
C GLN A 71 -44.01 -10.76 -14.64
N ARG A 72 -43.78 -9.52 -15.13
CA ARG A 72 -44.08 -9.15 -16.53
C ARG A 72 -43.24 -9.97 -17.52
N LYS A 73 -41.96 -10.20 -17.20
CA LYS A 73 -41.08 -11.04 -18.00
C LYS A 73 -41.55 -12.50 -18.00
N GLU A 74 -41.97 -13.01 -16.85
CA GLU A 74 -42.47 -14.38 -16.68
C GLU A 74 -43.83 -14.60 -17.36
N GLU A 75 -44.72 -13.60 -17.31
CA GLU A 75 -46.01 -13.57 -18.00
C GLU A 75 -45.86 -13.41 -19.52
N SER A 76 -44.86 -12.66 -19.98
CA SER A 76 -44.45 -12.60 -21.40
C SER A 76 -43.77 -13.88 -21.91
N SER A 77 -43.49 -14.85 -21.04
CA SER A 77 -42.90 -16.15 -21.39
C SER A 77 -43.89 -17.33 -21.28
N LYS A 78 -45.20 -17.07 -21.23
CA LYS A 78 -46.21 -18.10 -21.58
C LYS A 78 -46.30 -18.19 -23.11
N PRO A 79 -46.27 -19.40 -23.70
CA PRO A 79 -46.01 -19.60 -25.12
C PRO A 79 -47.29 -19.33 -25.93
N ALA A 80 -47.33 -18.19 -26.61
CA ALA A 80 -47.94 -18.09 -27.93
C ALA A 80 -46.79 -17.97 -28.93
N GLU A 81 -46.91 -18.67 -30.04
CA GLU A 81 -45.89 -18.96 -31.04
C GLU A 81 -45.12 -17.69 -31.53
N ASP A 82 -43.82 -17.89 -31.77
CA ASP A 82 -42.78 -16.99 -32.31
C ASP A 82 -43.18 -16.19 -33.58
N PRO A 83 -42.44 -15.13 -34.02
CA PRO A 83 -41.04 -14.83 -33.68
C PRO A 83 -40.69 -13.35 -33.37
N VAL A 84 -39.42 -13.18 -33.00
CA VAL A 84 -38.61 -11.94 -32.92
C VAL A 84 -38.51 -11.34 -31.52
N LYS A 85 -37.60 -11.95 -30.74
CA LYS A 85 -36.67 -11.18 -29.92
C LYS A 85 -36.06 -10.07 -30.79
N GLU A 86 -36.53 -8.85 -30.59
CA GLU A 86 -35.73 -7.66 -30.90
C GLU A 86 -34.53 -7.63 -29.94
N GLU A 87 -33.55 -8.50 -30.20
CA GLU A 87 -32.19 -8.02 -30.13
C GLU A 87 -32.08 -6.94 -31.18
N LYS A 88 -32.14 -5.67 -30.75
CA LYS A 88 -31.78 -4.55 -31.62
C LYS A 88 -30.37 -4.84 -32.12
N LYS A 89 -30.27 -5.35 -33.34
CA LYS A 89 -29.02 -5.39 -34.10
C LYS A 89 -28.42 -3.99 -33.95
N PRO A 90 -27.12 -3.88 -33.61
CA PRO A 90 -26.50 -2.57 -33.50
C PRO A 90 -26.78 -1.82 -34.81
N SER A 91 -27.50 -0.71 -34.73
CA SER A 91 -27.98 0.02 -35.91
C SER A 91 -26.86 0.64 -36.73
N SER A 92 -25.62 0.55 -36.22
CA SER A 92 -24.39 0.94 -36.90
C SER A 92 -23.26 0.00 -36.49
N GLU A 93 -22.33 -0.22 -37.42
CA GLU A 93 -21.09 -0.98 -37.23
C GLU A 93 -20.29 -0.48 -36.02
N ALA A 94 -20.24 0.84 -35.82
CA ALA A 94 -19.59 1.47 -34.67
C ALA A 94 -20.17 1.04 -33.30
N VAL A 95 -21.50 0.83 -33.23
CA VAL A 95 -22.14 0.34 -31.99
C VAL A 95 -21.86 -1.15 -31.78
N ALA A 96 -21.71 -1.92 -32.86
CA ALA A 96 -21.31 -3.32 -32.79
C ALA A 96 -19.87 -3.45 -32.24
N GLU A 97 -18.93 -2.70 -32.82
CA GLU A 97 -17.53 -2.66 -32.40
C GLU A 97 -17.40 -2.17 -30.94
N TYR A 98 -18.16 -1.15 -30.54
CA TYR A 98 -18.18 -0.68 -29.16
C TYR A 98 -18.66 -1.75 -28.18
N LEU A 99 -19.74 -2.47 -28.49
CA LEU A 99 -20.26 -3.53 -27.62
C LEU A 99 -19.30 -4.72 -27.55
N GLU A 100 -18.63 -5.05 -28.65
CA GLU A 100 -17.62 -6.11 -28.70
C GLU A 100 -16.37 -5.71 -27.91
N GLY A 101 -15.82 -4.51 -28.13
CA GLY A 101 -14.72 -3.97 -27.35
C GLY A 101 -15.03 -3.91 -25.85
N ARG A 102 -16.25 -3.50 -25.48
CA ARG A 102 -16.70 -3.50 -24.08
C ARG A 102 -16.72 -4.90 -23.48
N LYS A 103 -17.18 -5.92 -24.22
CA LYS A 103 -17.17 -7.32 -23.76
C LYS A 103 -15.74 -7.84 -23.53
N GLN A 104 -14.81 -7.53 -24.43
CA GLN A 104 -13.40 -7.89 -24.28
C GLN A 104 -12.80 -7.28 -23.01
N TYR A 105 -12.96 -5.96 -22.84
CA TYR A 105 -12.44 -5.25 -21.66
C TYR A 105 -13.11 -5.67 -20.35
N ASP A 106 -14.41 -5.95 -20.35
CA ASP A 106 -15.10 -6.48 -19.17
C ASP A 106 -14.56 -7.87 -18.79
N GLY A 107 -14.17 -8.71 -19.76
CA GLY A 107 -13.49 -9.99 -19.52
C GLY A 107 -12.12 -9.79 -18.87
N LEU A 108 -11.26 -8.94 -19.44
CA LEU A 108 -9.93 -8.61 -18.89
C LEU A 108 -10.02 -7.98 -17.50
N ARG A 109 -11.00 -7.09 -17.30
CA ARG A 109 -11.26 -6.42 -16.01
C ARG A 109 -11.73 -7.40 -14.95
N LYS A 110 -12.51 -8.42 -15.34
CA LYS A 110 -12.86 -9.55 -14.47
C LYS A 110 -11.68 -10.49 -14.24
N GLN A 111 -10.75 -10.67 -15.17
CA GLN A 111 -9.56 -11.50 -14.96
C GLN A 111 -8.59 -10.86 -13.96
N LYS A 112 -8.54 -9.52 -13.90
CA LYS A 112 -7.89 -8.74 -12.83
C LYS A 112 -8.70 -8.77 -11.51
N GLN A 113 -9.23 -9.94 -11.12
CA GLN A 113 -9.84 -10.11 -9.80
C GLN A 113 -8.82 -9.76 -8.71
N LYS A 114 -9.23 -8.97 -7.73
CA LYS A 114 -8.44 -8.71 -6.51
C LYS A 114 -8.35 -10.01 -5.69
N GLY A 115 -7.14 -10.44 -5.31
CA GLY A 115 -6.91 -11.61 -4.45
C GLY A 115 -6.00 -12.67 -5.06
N SER A 116 -6.14 -13.93 -4.61
CA SER A 116 -5.25 -15.08 -4.87
C SER A 116 -4.81 -15.27 -6.33
N ASN A 117 -5.65 -14.94 -7.31
CA ASN A 117 -5.27 -15.02 -8.73
C ASN A 117 -4.14 -14.02 -9.10
N ARG A 118 -4.12 -12.83 -8.47
CA ARG A 118 -3.01 -11.88 -8.62
C ARG A 118 -1.72 -12.44 -8.04
N GLU A 119 -1.79 -13.10 -6.88
CA GLU A 119 -0.62 -13.70 -6.24
C GLU A 119 -0.05 -14.82 -7.10
N GLN A 120 -0.91 -15.72 -7.61
CA GLN A 120 -0.49 -16.78 -8.53
C GLN A 120 0.16 -16.20 -9.79
N GLN A 121 -0.40 -15.14 -10.37
CA GLN A 121 0.21 -14.44 -11.49
C GLN A 121 1.57 -13.85 -11.14
N THR A 122 1.71 -13.21 -9.97
CA THR A 122 3.00 -12.65 -9.53
C THR A 122 4.03 -13.72 -9.22
N LEU A 123 3.62 -14.86 -8.66
CA LEU A 123 4.51 -16.00 -8.41
C LEU A 123 4.96 -16.65 -9.72
N ALA A 124 4.07 -16.75 -10.72
CA ALA A 124 4.44 -17.22 -12.05
C ALA A 124 5.49 -16.29 -12.70
N LEU A 125 5.29 -14.96 -12.62
CA LEU A 125 6.26 -13.99 -13.12
C LEU A 125 7.58 -14.04 -12.34
N LEU A 126 7.52 -14.17 -11.01
CA LEU A 126 8.70 -14.35 -10.18
C LEU A 126 9.48 -15.62 -10.53
N ASN A 127 8.78 -16.73 -10.77
CA ASN A 127 9.42 -17.98 -11.18
C ASN A 127 10.11 -17.83 -12.54
N SER A 128 9.47 -17.15 -13.50
CA SER A 128 10.12 -16.85 -14.79
C SER A 128 11.35 -15.94 -14.66
N PHE A 129 11.33 -14.99 -13.71
CA PHE A 129 12.48 -14.16 -13.40
C PHE A 129 13.61 -14.98 -12.76
N LYS A 130 13.28 -15.84 -11.78
CA LYS A 130 14.26 -16.73 -11.14
C LYS A 130 14.94 -17.65 -12.15
N THR A 131 14.19 -18.26 -13.07
CA THR A 131 14.79 -19.12 -14.10
C THR A 131 15.71 -18.34 -15.04
N LYS A 132 15.34 -17.10 -15.39
CA LYS A 132 16.19 -16.21 -16.20
C LYS A 132 17.47 -15.83 -15.46
N LEU A 133 17.35 -15.50 -14.17
CA LEU A 133 18.49 -15.15 -13.31
C LEU A 133 19.45 -16.33 -13.13
N THR A 134 18.94 -17.52 -12.85
CA THR A 134 19.79 -18.72 -12.68
C THR A 134 20.48 -19.12 -13.98
N SER A 135 19.84 -18.93 -15.14
CA SER A 135 20.50 -19.12 -16.44
C SER A 135 21.65 -18.14 -16.61
N ALA A 136 21.41 -16.85 -16.36
CA ALA A 136 22.44 -15.81 -16.47
C ALA A 136 23.63 -16.04 -15.53
N ILE A 137 23.39 -16.57 -14.32
CA ILE A 137 24.45 -16.94 -13.37
C ILE A 137 25.23 -18.17 -13.85
N ALA A 138 24.55 -19.18 -14.43
CA ALA A 138 25.21 -20.40 -14.91
C ALA A 138 26.03 -20.17 -16.19
N ASP A 139 25.60 -19.24 -17.04
CA ASP A 139 26.32 -18.85 -18.25
C ASP A 139 27.49 -17.90 -17.95
N ALA A 140 27.53 -17.27 -16.77
CA ALA A 140 28.63 -16.41 -16.35
C ALA A 140 29.86 -17.25 -15.95
N PRO A 141 31.07 -16.95 -16.48
CA PRO A 141 32.29 -17.65 -16.10
C PRO A 141 32.59 -17.49 -14.60
N GLU A 142 33.03 -18.59 -13.97
CA GLU A 142 33.20 -18.75 -12.52
C GLU A 142 34.35 -17.90 -11.93
N GLU A 143 35.28 -17.46 -12.77
CA GLU A 143 36.29 -16.47 -12.40
C GLU A 143 35.81 -15.09 -12.83
N ALA A 144 35.58 -14.23 -11.83
CA ALA A 144 35.51 -12.79 -12.01
C ALA A 144 36.88 -12.28 -12.49
N VAL A 145 37.16 -12.51 -13.77
CA VAL A 145 38.25 -11.83 -14.46
C VAL A 145 37.74 -10.40 -14.67
N GLU A 146 38.28 -9.51 -13.87
CA GLU A 146 38.29 -8.07 -14.09
C GLU A 146 39.12 -7.80 -15.36
N ASP A 147 38.61 -8.20 -16.52
CA ASP A 147 39.09 -7.71 -17.81
C ASP A 147 37.91 -7.68 -18.77
N ASP A 148 37.71 -6.47 -19.31
CA ASP A 148 36.94 -6.16 -20.51
C ASP A 148 36.94 -7.32 -21.51
N ASP A 149 35.77 -7.68 -22.02
CA ASP A 149 35.54 -7.63 -23.47
C ASP A 149 34.07 -7.93 -23.83
N GLU A 150 33.47 -6.92 -24.46
CA GLU A 150 32.74 -7.03 -25.72
C GLU A 150 31.47 -7.91 -25.75
N GLU A 151 30.41 -7.36 -25.19
CA GLU A 151 29.11 -7.11 -25.84
C GLU A 151 28.21 -6.53 -24.73
N ASP A 152 27.77 -5.27 -24.87
CA ASP A 152 26.81 -4.62 -23.96
C ASP A 152 25.43 -5.28 -24.07
N ASP A 153 25.34 -6.56 -23.68
CA ASP A 153 24.07 -7.19 -23.41
C ASP A 153 23.63 -6.67 -22.04
N ASP A 154 22.44 -6.05 -21.96
CA ASP A 154 21.81 -5.46 -20.75
C ASP A 154 21.58 -6.48 -19.59
N LYS A 155 22.28 -7.61 -19.61
CA LYS A 155 22.15 -8.79 -18.76
C LYS A 155 23.33 -8.97 -17.81
N GLY A 156 24.44 -8.26 -17.99
CA GLY A 156 25.62 -8.37 -17.11
C GLY A 156 25.31 -8.13 -15.62
N TRP A 157 24.36 -7.25 -15.30
CA TRP A 157 23.92 -7.00 -13.91
C TRP A 157 23.22 -8.20 -13.25
N MET A 158 22.70 -9.16 -14.02
CA MET A 158 22.03 -10.34 -13.46
C MET A 158 23.03 -11.35 -12.86
N GLY A 159 24.28 -11.40 -13.35
CA GLY A 159 25.34 -12.24 -12.81
C GLY A 159 26.20 -11.55 -11.73
N HIS A 160 26.17 -10.22 -11.68
CA HIS A 160 27.00 -9.43 -10.78
C HIS A 160 26.57 -9.56 -9.31
N ILE A 161 27.54 -9.72 -8.41
CA ILE A 161 27.35 -9.75 -6.96
C ILE A 161 27.72 -8.38 -6.39
N LEU A 162 26.79 -7.74 -5.66
CA LEU A 162 27.03 -6.44 -5.05
C LEU A 162 28.05 -6.55 -3.92
N GLN A 163 29.29 -6.17 -4.21
CA GLN A 163 30.39 -6.10 -3.27
C GLN A 163 30.77 -4.63 -3.04
N PHE A 164 30.68 -4.18 -1.79
CA PHE A 164 31.21 -2.88 -1.40
C PHE A 164 32.52 -3.10 -0.66
N ASP A 165 33.52 -2.29 -0.99
CA ASP A 165 34.63 -2.07 -0.08
C ASP A 165 34.07 -1.45 1.20
N GLU A 166 34.57 -1.87 2.37
CA GLU A 166 34.18 -1.31 3.67
C GLU A 166 34.70 0.14 3.78
N GLN A 167 34.07 1.04 3.04
CA GLN A 167 34.28 2.47 3.14
C GLN A 167 33.57 2.90 4.41
N SER A 168 34.30 2.90 5.53
CA SER A 168 33.92 3.52 6.79
C SER A 168 33.71 5.05 6.71
N ARG A 169 33.54 5.60 5.50
CA ARG A 169 33.06 6.96 5.28
C ARG A 169 31.68 7.02 5.89
N LYS A 170 31.62 7.59 7.10
CA LYS A 170 30.39 8.04 7.75
C LYS A 170 29.73 9.00 6.76
N VAL A 171 28.87 8.46 5.89
CA VAL A 171 27.87 9.26 5.20
C VAL A 171 27.23 10.10 6.28
N LYS A 172 27.16 11.42 6.06
CA LYS A 172 26.55 12.34 7.01
C LYS A 172 25.17 11.81 7.32
N ASP A 173 25.04 11.20 8.49
CA ASP A 173 23.78 10.64 8.94
C ASP A 173 22.83 11.83 9.07
N ALA A 174 21.67 11.74 8.42
CA ALA A 174 20.69 12.82 8.44
C ALA A 174 20.24 13.16 9.87
N ASN A 175 20.47 12.26 10.84
CA ASN A 175 20.19 12.47 12.25
C ASN A 175 21.35 13.12 13.03
N MET A 176 22.55 13.20 12.46
CA MET A 176 23.70 13.87 13.08
C MET A 176 23.64 15.37 12.81
N HIS A 177 23.84 16.15 13.87
CA HIS A 177 23.81 17.61 13.77
C HIS A 177 25.18 18.10 13.31
N ASP A 178 25.22 18.67 12.12
CA ASP A 178 26.42 19.15 11.43
C ASP A 178 26.57 20.68 11.55
N GLU A 179 27.64 21.19 10.93
CA GLU A 179 28.02 22.62 10.92
C GLU A 179 26.93 23.54 10.31
N ASP A 180 26.05 22.97 9.48
CA ASP A 180 24.93 23.67 8.83
C ASP A 180 23.57 23.40 9.49
N THR A 181 23.51 22.63 10.58
CA THR A 181 22.23 22.34 11.26
C THR A 181 21.57 23.58 11.87
N PHE A 182 22.37 24.62 12.16
CA PHE A 182 21.87 25.87 12.72
C PHE A 182 22.40 27.05 11.91
N GLU A 183 21.52 27.99 11.54
CA GLU A 183 21.90 29.20 10.81
C GLU A 183 22.98 30.01 11.57
N ILE A 184 23.77 30.80 10.85
CA ILE A 184 24.89 31.57 11.44
C ILE A 184 24.47 32.58 12.52
N TYR A 185 23.19 32.93 12.59
CA TYR A 185 22.63 33.81 13.63
C TYR A 185 21.94 33.04 14.77
N ASP A 186 21.80 31.72 14.65
CA ASP A 186 21.15 30.89 15.65
C ASP A 186 22.02 30.81 16.92
N PRO A 187 21.45 31.04 18.12
CA PRO A 187 22.15 30.86 19.38
C PRO A 187 22.59 29.41 19.68
N ARG A 188 22.27 28.42 18.87
CA ARG A 188 22.76 27.05 18.98
C ARG A 188 23.91 26.76 18.02
N ASN A 189 24.16 27.66 17.06
CA ASN A 189 25.27 27.55 16.14
C ASN A 189 26.61 27.47 16.91
N PRO A 190 27.49 26.51 16.57
CA PRO A 190 28.77 26.30 17.25
C PRO A 190 29.66 27.56 17.26
N VAL A 191 29.59 28.40 16.24
CA VAL A 191 30.32 29.69 16.17
C VAL A 191 29.81 30.65 17.24
N ASN A 192 28.50 30.84 17.33
CA ASN A 192 27.90 31.72 18.34
C ASN A 192 28.03 31.17 19.77
N LYS A 193 28.11 29.85 19.94
CA LYS A 193 28.38 29.21 21.24
C LYS A 193 29.79 29.57 21.73
N ARG A 194 30.81 29.40 20.89
CA ARG A 194 32.21 29.76 21.24
C ARG A 194 32.34 31.21 21.67
N ARG A 195 31.83 32.15 20.85
CA ARG A 195 31.88 33.60 21.15
C ARG A 195 31.21 33.95 22.48
N ARG A 196 30.07 33.31 22.81
CA ARG A 196 29.35 33.55 24.08
C ARG A 196 30.07 32.96 25.29
N GLU A 197 30.57 31.73 25.20
CA GLU A 197 31.28 31.09 26.32
C GLU A 197 32.62 31.78 26.61
N GLU A 198 33.35 32.23 25.58
CA GLU A 198 34.56 33.03 25.76
C GLU A 198 34.27 34.37 26.42
N SER A 199 33.22 35.08 25.97
CA SER A 199 32.79 36.34 26.60
C SER A 199 32.38 36.15 28.06
N LYS A 200 31.68 35.06 28.38
CA LYS A 200 31.34 34.70 29.77
C LYS A 200 32.58 34.35 30.59
N LYS A 201 33.55 33.65 30.00
CA LYS A 201 34.81 33.28 30.66
C LYS A 201 35.62 34.53 31.00
N ILE A 202 35.77 35.45 30.03
CA ILE A 202 36.44 36.75 30.23
C ILE A 202 35.72 37.58 31.31
N LEU A 203 34.38 37.59 31.31
CA LEU A 203 33.62 38.32 32.33
C LEU A 203 33.78 37.71 33.73
N LYS A 204 33.77 36.38 33.84
CA LYS A 204 34.01 35.65 35.10
C LYS A 204 35.41 35.91 35.63
N GLU A 205 36.42 35.90 34.77
CA GLU A 205 37.81 36.17 35.13
C GLU A 205 37.99 37.62 35.61
N LYS A 206 37.38 38.59 34.92
CA LYS A 206 37.36 40.00 35.37
C LYS A 206 36.65 40.19 36.70
N LYS A 207 35.56 39.44 36.95
CA LYS A 207 34.83 39.49 38.21
C LYS A 207 35.60 38.81 39.35
N ALA A 208 36.39 37.78 39.07
CA ALA A 208 37.23 37.11 40.06
C ALA A 208 38.49 37.90 40.44
N LYS A 209 38.94 38.81 39.56
CA LYS A 209 40.11 39.66 39.77
C LYS A 209 39.80 40.98 40.49
N ARG A 210 38.53 41.27 40.77
CA ARG A 210 38.05 42.47 41.44
C ARG A 210 37.56 42.13 42.85
#